data_AF-A0A382FG65-F1
#
_entry.id   AF-A0A382FG65-F1
#
_cell.length_a   1.000
_cell.length_b   1.000
_cell.length_c   1.000
_cell.angle_alpha   90.00
_cell.angle_beta   90.00
_cell.angle_gamma   90.00
#
_symmetry.space_group_name_H-M   'P 1'
#
loop_
_entity.id
_entity.type
_entity.pdbx_description
1 polymer ?
#
loop_
_entity_poly.entity_id
_entity_poly.type
_entity_poly.pdbx_seq_one_letter_code
_entity_poly.pdbx_strand_id
1 'polypeptide(L)'
;MQYLKLLISVSFLNFVISCSVNPVTGEKDFVLMSEDTELEMGRNYYSQILQSQTVYDDSRIQNYVQSIGDSLAKTSHRANLIYRFTVLDSPEVNAFALPGGYIFINRGLMAYLSTEEELAAVLGHEIGHVT
;
A
#
# COMPACT_ATOMS: atom_id res chain seq x y z
N MET A 1 45.66 20.50 13.67
CA MET A 1 44.36 20.36 14.36
C MET A 1 43.26 21.33 13.87
N GLN A 2 43.51 22.15 12.84
CA GLN A 2 42.48 23.01 12.22
C GLN A 2 41.54 22.23 11.29
N TYR A 3 42.09 21.30 10.50
CA TYR A 3 41.36 20.52 9.49
C TYR A 3 40.39 19.48 10.08
N LEU A 4 40.66 18.99 11.30
CA LEU A 4 39.79 18.04 11.99
C LEU A 4 38.48 18.69 12.46
N LYS A 5 38.52 19.98 12.86
CA LYS A 5 37.32 20.77 13.16
C LYS A 5 36.51 21.09 11.90
N LEU A 6 37.19 21.28 10.76
CA LEU A 6 36.55 21.55 9.48
C LEU A 6 35.80 20.31 8.95
N LEU A 7 36.37 19.11 9.11
CA LEU A 7 35.75 17.85 8.70
C LEU A 7 34.50 17.50 9.55
N ILE A 8 34.53 17.79 10.85
CA ILE A 8 33.38 17.57 11.75
C ILE A 8 32.24 18.57 11.41
N SER A 9 32.57 19.80 10.99
CA SER A 9 31.58 20.80 10.57
C SER A 9 30.88 20.46 9.25
N VAL A 10 31.56 19.77 8.32
CA VAL A 10 30.97 19.38 7.03
C VAL A 10 30.10 18.12 7.16
N SER A 11 30.39 17.25 8.14
CA SER A 11 29.60 16.04 8.39
C SER A 11 28.21 16.31 9.00
N PHE A 12 27.99 17.48 9.60
CA PHE A 12 26.70 17.84 10.23
C PHE A 12 25.72 18.53 9.26
N LEU A 13 26.16 18.85 8.04
CA LEU A 13 25.38 19.62 7.05
C LEU A 13 24.82 18.75 5.91
N ASN A 14 24.61 17.46 6.15
CA ASN A 14 23.96 16.53 5.21
C ASN A 14 22.63 15.98 5.75
N PHE A 15 22.09 16.56 6.82
CA PHE A 15 20.79 16.15 7.34
C PHE A 15 19.68 17.04 6.78
N VAL A 16 18.63 16.37 6.30
CA VAL A 16 17.26 16.83 6.02
C VAL A 16 17.02 17.76 4.84
N ILE A 17 17.04 17.19 3.63
CA ILE A 17 16.16 17.63 2.54
C ILE A 17 15.40 16.41 2.02
N SER A 18 14.47 15.88 2.83
CA SER A 18 13.47 14.92 2.36
C SER A 18 12.12 15.62 2.33
N CYS A 19 11.91 16.46 1.32
CA CYS A 19 10.59 16.98 0.97
C CYS A 19 10.10 16.17 -0.22
N SER A 20 9.04 15.38 -0.02
CA SER A 20 8.28 14.80 -1.12
C SER A 20 7.04 15.66 -1.36
N VAL A 21 6.49 15.63 -2.57
CA VAL A 21 5.19 16.24 -2.85
C VAL A 21 4.13 15.20 -2.57
N ASN A 22 3.18 15.54 -1.71
CA ASN A 22 2.02 14.72 -1.43
C ASN A 22 1.17 14.59 -2.71
N PRO A 23 0.93 13.38 -3.22
CA PRO A 23 0.22 13.18 -4.48
C PRO A 23 -1.27 13.55 -4.40
N VAL A 24 -1.83 13.68 -3.18
CA VAL A 24 -3.23 14.04 -2.93
C VAL A 24 -3.39 15.55 -2.81
N THR A 25 -2.59 16.21 -1.97
CA THR A 25 -2.73 17.65 -1.69
C THR A 25 -1.89 18.53 -2.61
N GLY A 26 -0.82 17.99 -3.21
CA GLY A 26 0.17 18.75 -3.95
C GLY A 26 1.13 19.58 -3.08
N GLU A 27 0.99 19.50 -1.76
CA GLU A 27 1.85 20.19 -0.81
C GLU A 27 3.16 19.43 -0.57
N LYS A 28 4.20 20.13 -0.11
CA LYS A 28 5.45 19.49 0.28
C LYS A 28 5.34 18.98 1.70
N ASP A 29 5.32 17.67 1.83
CA ASP A 29 5.34 17.01 3.12
C ASP A 29 6.73 16.54 3.47
N PHE A 30 6.99 16.52 4.77
CA PHE A 30 8.17 15.88 5.31
C PHE A 30 7.97 14.38 5.28
N VAL A 31 8.62 13.72 4.33
CA VAL A 31 8.49 12.26 4.14
C VAL A 31 9.79 11.60 4.59
N LEU A 32 9.68 10.72 5.57
CA LEU A 32 10.82 10.02 6.19
C LEU A 32 11.28 8.78 5.41
N MET A 33 10.48 8.29 4.46
CA MET A 33 10.71 7.05 3.73
C MET A 33 10.67 7.29 2.23
N SER A 34 11.66 6.78 1.48
CA SER A 34 11.60 6.81 0.02
C SER A 34 10.57 5.81 -0.52
N GLU A 35 10.03 6.09 -1.70
CA GLU A 35 9.13 5.18 -2.40
C GLU A 35 9.77 3.80 -2.63
N ASP A 36 11.06 3.74 -3.00
CA ASP A 36 11.75 2.45 -3.15
C ASP A 36 11.75 1.61 -1.85
N THR A 37 11.94 2.27 -0.71
CA THR A 37 11.89 1.62 0.61
C THR A 37 10.47 1.15 0.93
N GLU A 38 9.47 1.97 0.62
CA GLU A 38 8.06 1.63 0.77
C GLU A 38 7.71 0.37 -0.05
N LEU A 39 8.10 0.34 -1.33
CA LEU A 39 7.85 -0.78 -2.24
C LEU A 39 8.55 -2.06 -1.78
N GLU A 40 9.77 -1.95 -1.26
CA GLU A 40 10.49 -3.09 -0.69
C GLU A 40 9.81 -3.64 0.56
N MET A 41 9.39 -2.75 1.46
CA MET A 41 8.64 -3.12 2.65
C MET A 41 7.34 -3.85 2.30
N GLY A 42 6.61 -3.34 1.30
CA GLY A 42 5.42 -3.99 0.75
C GLY A 42 5.65 -5.43 0.30
N ARG A 43 6.71 -5.67 -0.50
CA ARG A 43 7.08 -7.02 -0.96
C ARG A 43 7.40 -7.96 0.20
N ASN A 44 8.12 -7.46 1.20
CA ASN A 44 8.52 -8.25 2.37
C ASN A 44 7.31 -8.64 3.23
N TYR A 45 6.42 -7.69 3.52
CA TYR A 45 5.20 -7.98 4.29
C TYR A 45 4.22 -8.84 3.53
N TYR A 46 4.05 -8.63 2.23
CA TYR A 46 3.24 -9.51 1.39
C TYR A 46 3.67 -10.98 1.53
N SER A 47 4.99 -11.22 1.46
CA SER A 47 5.55 -12.56 1.63
C SER A 47 5.29 -13.15 3.02
N GLN A 48 5.31 -12.32 4.08
CA GLN A 48 5.01 -12.76 5.45
C GLN A 48 3.52 -13.08 5.64
N ILE A 49 2.62 -12.31 5.02
CA ILE A 49 1.18 -12.60 5.05
C ILE A 49 0.91 -13.94 4.38
N LEU A 50 1.47 -14.19 3.19
CA LEU A 50 1.27 -15.48 2.50
C LEU A 50 1.87 -16.70 3.22
N GLN A 51 2.79 -16.49 4.16
CA GLN A 51 3.31 -17.57 5.02
C GLN A 51 2.39 -17.90 6.20
N SER A 52 1.56 -16.94 6.62
CA SER A 52 0.73 -17.04 7.83
C SER A 52 -0.76 -17.13 7.55
N GLN A 53 -1.20 -16.77 6.34
CA GLN A 53 -2.59 -16.77 5.92
C GLN A 53 -2.76 -17.51 4.59
N THR A 54 -3.89 -18.19 4.46
CA THR A 54 -4.23 -18.97 3.27
C THR A 54 -4.93 -18.08 2.25
N VAL A 55 -4.45 -18.09 1.00
CA VAL A 55 -5.16 -17.48 -0.13
C VAL A 55 -6.40 -18.32 -0.43
N TYR A 56 -7.53 -17.66 -0.66
CA TYR A 56 -8.76 -18.33 -1.01
C TYR A 56 -8.67 -18.92 -2.43
N ASP A 57 -8.82 -20.24 -2.53
CA ASP A 57 -8.65 -21.00 -3.78
C ASP A 57 -9.90 -20.93 -4.68
N ASP A 58 -10.22 -19.73 -5.15
CA ASP A 58 -11.24 -19.49 -6.19
C ASP A 58 -10.72 -18.42 -7.18
N SER A 59 -10.20 -18.88 -8.30
CA SER A 59 -9.67 -18.01 -9.36
C SER A 59 -10.70 -17.04 -9.94
N ARG A 60 -11.98 -17.40 -9.97
CA ARG A 60 -13.04 -16.53 -10.51
C ARG A 60 -13.29 -15.37 -9.54
N ILE A 61 -13.39 -15.64 -8.25
CA ILE A 61 -13.54 -14.61 -7.23
C ILE A 61 -12.29 -13.72 -7.18
N GLN A 62 -11.10 -14.32 -7.19
CA GLN A 62 -9.85 -13.58 -7.20
C GLN A 62 -9.74 -12.63 -8.41
N ASN A 63 -10.08 -13.10 -9.61
CA ASN A 63 -10.07 -12.28 -10.82
C ASN A 63 -11.13 -11.16 -10.77
N TYR A 64 -12.30 -11.45 -10.21
CA TYR A 64 -13.37 -10.46 -10.06
C TYR A 64 -12.97 -9.32 -9.14
N VAL A 65 -12.45 -9.64 -7.94
CA VAL A 65 -11.94 -8.63 -6.99
C VAL A 65 -10.81 -7.80 -7.61
N GLN A 66 -9.87 -8.45 -8.30
CA GLN A 66 -8.79 -7.74 -9.01
C GLN A 66 -9.36 -6.80 -10.08
N SER A 67 -10.36 -7.22 -10.86
CA SER A 67 -10.93 -6.40 -11.94
C SER A 67 -11.61 -5.12 -11.44
N ILE A 68 -12.34 -5.20 -10.32
CA ILE A 68 -12.96 -4.03 -9.68
C ILE A 68 -11.86 -3.13 -9.12
N GLY A 69 -10.91 -3.71 -8.38
CA GLY A 69 -9.79 -3.00 -7.81
C GLY A 69 -8.96 -2.24 -8.85
N ASP A 70 -8.66 -2.87 -9.99
CA ASP A 70 -7.94 -2.24 -11.11
C ASP A 70 -8.73 -1.08 -11.72
N SER A 71 -10.06 -1.20 -11.81
CA SER A 71 -10.91 -0.11 -12.30
C SER A 71 -10.86 1.10 -11.36
N LEU A 72 -10.91 0.87 -10.05
CA LEU A 72 -10.84 1.92 -9.03
C LEU A 72 -9.45 2.56 -8.96
N ALA A 73 -8.39 1.75 -8.96
CA ALA A 73 -7.01 2.19 -8.83
C ALA A 73 -6.58 3.16 -9.94
N LYS A 74 -7.11 3.02 -11.16
CA LYS A 74 -6.85 3.95 -12.28
C LYS A 74 -7.30 5.38 -12.00
N THR A 75 -8.22 5.57 -11.05
CA THR A 75 -8.75 6.89 -10.66
C THR A 75 -8.15 7.39 -9.35
N SER A 76 -7.22 6.65 -8.74
CA SER A 76 -6.55 7.04 -7.50
C SER A 76 -5.43 8.05 -7.75
N HIS A 77 -4.95 8.68 -6.68
CA HIS A 77 -3.80 9.59 -6.72
C HIS A 77 -2.48 8.87 -7.04
N ARG A 78 -2.42 7.54 -6.89
CA ARG A 78 -1.26 6.68 -7.23
C ARG A 78 -1.58 5.71 -8.37
N ALA A 79 -2.24 6.18 -9.43
CA ALA A 79 -2.67 5.36 -10.57
C ALA A 79 -1.54 4.61 -11.31
N ASN A 80 -0.27 5.00 -11.11
CA ASN A 80 0.90 4.34 -11.70
C ASN A 80 1.45 3.18 -10.86
N LEU A 81 0.94 2.99 -9.64
CA LEU A 81 1.34 1.88 -8.78
C LEU A 81 0.70 0.57 -9.26
N ILE A 82 1.42 -0.54 -9.14
CA ILE A 82 0.87 -1.85 -9.46
C ILE A 82 0.11 -2.37 -8.25
N TYR A 83 -1.22 -2.30 -8.29
CA TYR A 83 -2.07 -2.83 -7.24
C TYR A 83 -2.26 -4.35 -7.37
N ARG A 84 -2.20 -5.06 -6.24
CA ARG A 84 -2.43 -6.50 -6.15
C ARG A 84 -3.47 -6.75 -5.08
N PHE A 85 -4.65 -7.18 -5.49
CA PHE A 85 -5.71 -7.56 -4.58
C PHE A 85 -5.61 -9.06 -4.30
N THR A 86 -5.68 -9.47 -3.05
CA THR A 86 -5.61 -10.89 -2.66
C THR A 86 -6.78 -11.24 -1.76
N VAL A 87 -7.52 -12.28 -2.14
CA VAL A 87 -8.62 -12.79 -1.31
C VAL A 87 -8.07 -13.84 -0.36
N LEU A 88 -8.29 -13.65 0.94
CA LEU A 88 -7.83 -14.56 1.98
C LEU A 88 -8.95 -15.47 2.45
N ASP A 89 -8.64 -16.74 2.68
CA ASP A 89 -9.56 -17.69 3.30
C ASP A 89 -9.60 -17.50 4.82
N SER A 90 -10.18 -16.39 5.23
CA SER A 90 -10.43 -16.05 6.63
C SER A 90 -11.91 -15.72 6.82
N PRO A 91 -12.57 -16.21 7.89
CA PRO A 91 -13.95 -15.85 8.22
C PRO A 91 -14.07 -14.46 8.86
N GLU A 92 -12.96 -13.78 9.15
CA GLU A 92 -12.98 -12.46 9.77
C GLU A 92 -13.53 -11.40 8.81
N VAL A 93 -14.26 -10.43 9.37
CA VAL A 93 -14.81 -9.28 8.65
C VAL A 93 -13.74 -8.20 8.58
N ASN A 94 -12.79 -8.34 7.64
CA ASN A 94 -11.67 -7.42 7.52
C ASN A 94 -11.17 -7.27 6.06
N ALA A 95 -10.58 -6.11 5.78
CA ALA A 95 -9.75 -5.81 4.63
C ALA A 95 -8.62 -4.88 5.09
N PHE A 96 -7.47 -4.91 4.42
CA PHE A 96 -6.33 -4.08 4.78
C PHE A 96 -5.37 -3.87 3.62
N ALA A 97 -4.70 -2.72 3.60
CA ALA A 97 -3.62 -2.42 2.68
C ALA A 97 -2.23 -2.57 3.33
N LEU A 98 -1.25 -2.96 2.52
CA LEU A 98 0.18 -2.85 2.82
C LEU A 98 0.84 -1.83 1.89
N PRO A 99 2.03 -1.33 2.25
CA PRO A 99 2.79 -0.41 1.40
C PRO A 99 3.00 -0.96 -0.02
N GLY A 100 3.09 -0.09 -1.03
CA GLY A 100 3.35 -0.52 -2.40
C GLY A 100 2.20 -1.23 -3.14
N GLY A 101 0.96 -1.04 -2.67
CA GLY A 101 -0.25 -1.38 -3.44
C GLY A 101 -0.75 -2.82 -3.25
N TYR A 102 -0.35 -3.50 -2.19
CA TYR A 102 -0.90 -4.80 -1.84
C TYR A 102 -2.14 -4.62 -0.98
N ILE A 103 -3.28 -5.15 -1.41
CA ILE A 103 -4.55 -5.04 -0.70
C ILE A 103 -5.09 -6.44 -0.47
N PHE A 104 -5.55 -6.70 0.74
CA PHE A 104 -6.13 -7.97 1.14
C PHE A 104 -7.59 -7.78 1.54
N ILE A 105 -8.42 -8.74 1.17
CA ILE A 105 -9.80 -8.83 1.61
C ILE A 105 -10.10 -10.24 2.10
N ASN A 106 -10.71 -10.35 3.28
CA ASN A 106 -11.08 -11.65 3.82
C ASN A 106 -12.40 -12.12 3.23
N ARG A 107 -12.50 -13.42 2.93
CA ARG A 107 -13.75 -14.07 2.51
C ARG A 107 -14.90 -13.78 3.48
N GLY A 108 -14.61 -13.68 4.78
CA GLY A 108 -15.55 -13.30 5.83
C GLY A 108 -16.23 -11.98 5.53
N LEU A 109 -15.47 -10.91 5.26
CA LEU A 109 -16.03 -9.62 4.86
C LEU A 109 -16.89 -9.74 3.60
N MET A 110 -16.41 -10.45 2.58
CA MET A 110 -17.15 -10.60 1.32
C MET A 110 -18.52 -11.26 1.49
N ALA A 111 -18.67 -12.14 2.49
CA ALA A 111 -19.95 -12.78 2.78
C ALA A 111 -20.99 -11.83 3.43
N TYR A 112 -20.57 -10.67 3.94
CA TYR A 112 -21.47 -9.64 4.48
C TYR A 112 -21.88 -8.60 3.43
N LEU A 113 -21.16 -8.51 2.31
CA LEU A 113 -21.44 -7.55 1.25
C LEU A 113 -22.62 -8.03 0.42
N SER A 114 -23.60 -7.18 0.22
CA SER A 114 -24.83 -7.48 -0.51
C SER A 114 -24.77 -7.04 -1.98
N THR A 115 -23.84 -6.15 -2.32
CA THR A 115 -23.74 -5.54 -3.65
C THR A 115 -22.29 -5.36 -4.11
N GLU A 116 -22.09 -5.20 -5.42
CA GLU A 116 -20.77 -4.87 -5.99
C GLU A 116 -20.31 -3.48 -5.55
N GLU A 117 -21.24 -2.54 -5.37
CA GLU A 117 -20.97 -1.19 -4.91
C GLU A 117 -20.37 -1.17 -3.50
N GLU A 118 -20.85 -2.04 -2.61
CA GLU A 118 -20.29 -2.20 -1.26
C GLU A 118 -18.87 -2.78 -1.30
N LEU A 119 -18.62 -3.77 -2.18
CA LEU A 119 -17.26 -4.27 -2.42
C LEU A 119 -16.36 -3.17 -2.96
N ALA A 120 -16.81 -2.41 -3.95
CA ALA A 120 -16.08 -1.29 -4.52
C ALA A 120 -15.78 -0.21 -3.46
N ALA A 121 -16.72 0.06 -2.55
CA ALA A 121 -16.51 1.00 -1.45
C ALA A 121 -15.40 0.54 -0.48
N VAL A 122 -15.39 -0.74 -0.11
CA VAL A 122 -14.32 -1.32 0.72
C VAL A 122 -12.97 -1.24 0.00
N LEU A 123 -12.89 -1.70 -1.26
CA LEU A 123 -11.64 -1.66 -2.02
C LEU A 123 -11.15 -0.23 -2.25
N GLY A 124 -12.06 0.71 -2.52
CA GLY A 124 -11.76 2.13 -2.66
C GLY A 124 -11.23 2.74 -1.37
N HIS A 125 -11.79 2.37 -0.21
CA HIS A 125 -11.28 2.77 1.09
C HIS A 125 -9.83 2.29 1.30
N GLU A 126 -9.55 1.02 1.00
CA GLU A 126 -8.19 0.46 1.14
C GLU A 126 -7.19 1.08 0.14
N ILE A 127 -7.60 1.37 -1.09
CA ILE A 127 -6.77 2.13 -2.04
C ILE A 127 -6.41 3.50 -1.46
N GLY A 128 -7.34 4.13 -0.74
CA GLY A 128 -7.13 5.43 -0.08
C GLY A 128 -6.08 5.43 1.02
N HIS A 129 -5.78 4.27 1.64
CA HIS A 129 -4.68 4.13 2.60
C HIS A 129 -3.30 4.05 1.93
N VAL A 130 -3.26 3.74 0.63
CA VAL A 130 -2.03 3.68 -0.16
C VAL A 130 -1.71 5.09 -0.68
N THR A 131 -1.14 5.93 0.20
CA THR A 131 -0.77 7.34 -0.08
C THR A 131 0.70 7.53 -0.42
#